data_AF-A0A9P3G097-F1
#
_entry.id   AF-A0A9P3G097-F1
#
_cell.length_a   1.000
_cell.length_b   1.000
_cell.length_c   1.000
_cell.angle_alpha   90.00
_cell.angle_beta   90.00
_cell.angle_gamma   90.00
#
_symmetry.space_group_name_H-M   'P 1'
#
loop_
_entity.id
_entity.type
_entity.pdbx_description
1 polymer ?
#
loop_
_entity_poly.entity_id
_entity_poly.type
_entity_poly.pdbx_seq_one_letter_code
_entity_poly.pdbx_strand_id
1 'polypeptide(L)'
;MIGLTNLFRQPWKARERLPHTLACAVRWMSSQSLPRAPDLKTLESPEDNERARAWIERFKTQSIPRESVELSFSRSSGPGGQNVNKVNTKATLRCSLYEGWIPVWSRDALKRSSSYVASSETLLITSTVHRSQAQNVEDCLSKLHALVLSASSAALITEPSEEQKARVRRLEAADKARRRQMKDRRSDVKRSRGKGGFDRRGLAGAANGKNGVISRAFCPAFPIHAPRKQTCNRYSTRRIVSAAGVAGSLMVIVFASTLHASLLGLVWFRRPDKAPS
;
A
#
# COMPACT_ATOMS: atom_id res chain seq x y z
N MET A 1 -92.47 0.95 14.25
CA MET A 1 -91.92 -0.20 13.50
C MET A 1 -92.43 -0.11 12.07
N ILE A 2 -91.57 -0.46 11.10
CA ILE A 2 -91.82 -0.46 9.64
C ILE A 2 -91.59 0.91 8.97
N GLY A 3 -90.68 0.95 7.99
CA GLY A 3 -90.46 2.11 7.11
C GLY A 3 -89.03 2.28 6.55
N LEU A 4 -88.43 1.21 6.01
CA LEU A 4 -87.18 1.26 5.24
C LEU A 4 -87.39 1.94 3.88
N THR A 5 -86.82 3.12 3.68
CA THR A 5 -86.49 3.78 2.39
C THR A 5 -85.68 5.04 2.74
N ASN A 6 -84.66 5.55 2.06
CA ASN A 6 -83.97 5.25 0.81
C ASN A 6 -82.78 6.27 0.76
N LEU A 7 -81.83 6.04 -0.15
CA LEU A 7 -80.80 6.97 -0.60
C LEU A 7 -79.70 7.40 0.40
N PHE A 8 -78.62 6.63 0.45
CA PHE A 8 -77.28 7.23 0.49
C PHE A 8 -76.29 6.37 -0.32
N ARG A 9 -76.57 6.24 -1.61
CA ARG A 9 -75.65 5.69 -2.60
C ARG A 9 -74.63 6.78 -2.95
N GLN A 10 -73.57 6.89 -2.16
CA GLN A 10 -72.44 7.74 -2.51
C GLN A 10 -71.65 7.08 -3.65
N PRO A 11 -71.33 7.82 -4.73
CA PRO A 11 -70.56 7.29 -5.84
C PRO A 11 -69.14 6.98 -5.38
N TRP A 12 -68.76 5.73 -5.58
CA TRP A 12 -67.38 5.28 -5.64
C TRP A 12 -66.63 6.22 -6.59
N LYS A 13 -65.79 7.09 -6.02
CA LYS A 13 -64.84 7.90 -6.80
C LYS A 13 -64.11 6.94 -7.71
N ALA A 14 -64.32 7.10 -9.01
CA ALA A 14 -63.51 6.49 -10.04
C ALA A 14 -62.05 6.87 -9.74
N ARG A 15 -61.31 5.92 -9.16
CA ARG A 15 -59.87 6.01 -9.02
C ARG A 15 -59.37 5.90 -10.45
N GLU A 16 -59.11 7.05 -11.07
CA GLU A 16 -58.46 7.14 -12.37
C GLU A 16 -57.24 6.23 -12.35
N ARG A 17 -57.38 5.05 -12.97
CA ARG A 17 -56.26 4.16 -13.21
C ARG A 17 -55.41 4.87 -14.23
N LEU A 18 -54.36 5.52 -13.74
CA LEU A 18 -53.27 5.95 -14.60
C LEU A 18 -52.89 4.78 -15.52
N PRO A 19 -52.76 5.03 -16.84
CA PRO A 19 -52.49 3.96 -17.78
C PRO A 19 -51.18 3.26 -17.39
N HIS A 20 -51.23 1.93 -17.38
CA HIS A 20 -50.15 1.01 -17.01
C HIS A 20 -48.91 1.15 -17.91
N THR A 21 -48.98 1.98 -18.94
CA THR A 21 -47.89 2.34 -19.85
C THR A 21 -47.02 3.49 -19.32
N LEU A 22 -47.49 4.32 -18.38
CA LEU A 22 -46.68 5.39 -17.77
C LEU A 22 -46.14 5.03 -16.37
N ALA A 23 -46.66 3.96 -15.75
CA ALA A 23 -46.06 3.39 -14.54
C ALA A 23 -44.76 2.60 -14.81
N CYS A 24 -44.49 2.21 -16.06
CA CYS A 24 -43.22 1.60 -16.46
C CYS A 24 -42.10 2.63 -16.68
N ALA A 25 -42.41 3.88 -17.03
CA ALA A 25 -41.40 4.88 -17.39
C ALA A 25 -40.81 5.65 -16.19
N VAL A 26 -41.46 5.61 -15.02
CA VAL A 26 -40.94 6.25 -13.77
C VAL A 26 -40.34 5.20 -12.80
N ARG A 27 -40.25 3.93 -13.24
CA ARG A 27 -39.65 2.83 -12.50
C ARG A 27 -38.41 2.27 -13.22
N TRP A 28 -37.62 3.14 -13.81
CA TRP A 28 -36.33 2.79 -14.40
C TRP A 28 -35.22 3.49 -13.62
N MET A 29 -34.36 2.68 -12.99
CA MET A 29 -33.00 3.01 -12.53
C MET A 29 -32.82 3.84 -11.25
N SER A 30 -33.39 3.37 -10.13
CA SER A 30 -32.66 3.40 -8.83
C SER A 30 -32.15 2.01 -8.47
N SER A 31 -31.72 1.23 -9.46
CA SER A 31 -30.78 0.13 -9.22
C SER A 31 -29.53 0.75 -8.63
N GLN A 32 -29.12 0.28 -7.45
CA GLN A 32 -27.90 0.68 -6.74
C GLN A 32 -26.65 0.27 -7.53
N SER A 33 -26.51 0.77 -8.76
CA SER A 33 -25.39 0.49 -9.62
C SER A 33 -24.25 1.41 -9.20
N LEU A 34 -23.09 0.80 -8.94
CA LEU A 34 -21.84 1.50 -8.66
C LEU A 34 -21.60 2.63 -9.66
N PRO A 35 -21.00 3.76 -9.24
CA PRO A 35 -20.81 4.88 -10.13
C PRO A 35 -19.78 4.47 -11.19
N ARG A 36 -20.14 4.62 -12.46
CA ARG A 36 -19.20 4.39 -13.56
C ARG A 36 -17.97 5.26 -13.35
N ALA A 37 -16.79 4.64 -13.36
CA ALA A 37 -15.55 5.37 -13.20
C ALA A 37 -15.31 6.29 -14.42
N PRO A 38 -14.82 7.52 -14.21
CA PRO A 38 -14.41 8.38 -15.32
C PRO A 38 -13.22 7.73 -16.04
N ASP A 39 -13.20 7.79 -17.36
CA ASP A 39 -12.10 7.27 -18.19
C ASP A 39 -10.92 8.26 -18.16
N LEU A 40 -10.19 8.24 -17.04
CA LEU A 40 -9.01 9.05 -16.81
C LEU A 40 -7.80 8.13 -16.66
N LYS A 41 -6.86 8.23 -17.60
CA LYS A 41 -5.61 7.45 -17.57
C LYS A 41 -4.60 8.01 -16.58
N THR A 42 -4.48 9.34 -16.54
CA THR A 42 -3.54 10.06 -15.69
C THR A 42 -4.23 11.27 -15.06
N LEU A 43 -3.81 11.65 -13.84
CA LEU A 43 -4.38 12.75 -13.06
C LEU A 43 -3.51 14.02 -13.14
N GLU A 44 -3.18 14.46 -14.35
CA GLU A 44 -2.24 15.58 -14.56
C GLU A 44 -2.92 16.95 -14.38
N SER A 45 -4.18 17.08 -14.80
CA SER A 45 -4.94 18.33 -14.73
C SER A 45 -5.66 18.51 -13.39
N PRO A 46 -5.81 19.74 -12.88
CA PRO A 46 -6.68 20.04 -11.74
C PRO A 46 -8.13 19.58 -11.96
N GLU A 47 -8.67 19.71 -13.17
CA GLU A 47 -10.03 19.28 -13.51
C GLU A 47 -10.19 17.75 -13.40
N ASP A 48 -9.17 16.99 -13.81
CA ASP A 48 -9.17 15.53 -13.67
C ASP A 48 -9.16 15.11 -12.20
N ASN A 49 -8.43 15.84 -11.35
CA ASN A 49 -8.44 15.62 -9.91
C ASN A 49 -9.80 15.91 -9.28
N GLU A 50 -10.51 16.95 -9.73
CA GLU A 50 -11.87 17.24 -9.26
C GLU A 50 -12.87 16.14 -9.66
N ARG A 51 -12.80 15.67 -10.91
CA ARG A 51 -13.62 14.54 -11.39
C ARG A 51 -13.34 13.27 -10.59
N ALA A 52 -12.07 12.99 -10.29
CA ALA A 52 -11.68 11.85 -9.47
C ALA A 52 -12.19 11.99 -8.02
N ARG A 53 -12.09 13.18 -7.42
CA ARG A 53 -12.68 13.47 -6.09
C ARG A 53 -14.19 13.29 -6.07
N ALA A 54 -14.89 13.81 -7.07
CA ALA A 54 -16.34 13.65 -7.19
C ALA A 54 -16.76 12.18 -7.29
N TRP A 55 -15.98 11.36 -8.01
CA TRP A 55 -16.20 9.91 -8.05
C TRP A 55 -15.96 9.25 -6.69
N ILE A 56 -14.87 9.59 -5.99
CA ILE A 56 -14.57 9.03 -4.65
C ILE A 56 -15.71 9.35 -3.67
N GLU A 57 -16.21 10.59 -3.63
CA GLU A 57 -17.32 10.96 -2.73
C GLU A 57 -18.58 10.15 -3.02
N ARG A 58 -18.91 9.94 -4.30
CA ARG A 58 -20.03 9.06 -4.67
C ARG A 58 -19.80 7.62 -4.25
N PHE A 59 -18.59 7.09 -4.45
CA PHE A 59 -18.24 5.72 -4.09
C PHE A 59 -18.24 5.49 -2.58
N LYS A 60 -17.87 6.49 -1.77
CA LYS A 60 -17.93 6.41 -0.30
C LYS A 60 -19.33 6.11 0.23
N THR A 61 -20.36 6.71 -0.37
CA THR A 61 -21.75 6.55 0.08
C THR A 61 -22.39 5.25 -0.43
N GLN A 62 -21.86 4.66 -1.50
CA GLN A 62 -22.43 3.47 -2.12
C GLN A 62 -21.79 2.19 -1.58
N SER A 63 -22.62 1.17 -1.34
CA SER A 63 -22.17 -0.18 -1.04
C SER A 63 -21.93 -0.98 -2.33
N ILE A 64 -20.99 -1.92 -2.28
CA ILE A 64 -20.70 -2.80 -3.42
C ILE A 64 -21.76 -3.92 -3.46
N PRO A 65 -22.52 -4.04 -4.56
CA PRO A 65 -23.50 -5.11 -4.70
C PRO A 65 -22.82 -6.47 -4.83
N ARG A 66 -23.46 -7.52 -4.29
CA ARG A 66 -22.87 -8.87 -4.23
C ARG A 66 -22.71 -9.51 -5.60
N GLU A 67 -23.58 -9.15 -6.54
CA GLU A 67 -23.57 -9.61 -7.93
C GLU A 67 -22.37 -9.09 -8.75
N SER A 68 -21.68 -8.03 -8.28
CA SER A 68 -20.51 -7.47 -8.97
C SER A 68 -19.21 -8.20 -8.67
N VAL A 69 -19.23 -9.18 -7.76
CA VAL A 69 -18.04 -9.90 -7.29
C VAL A 69 -18.27 -11.40 -7.29
N GLU A 70 -17.19 -12.16 -7.51
CA GLU A 70 -17.23 -13.61 -7.43
C GLU A 70 -16.96 -14.03 -5.98
N LEU A 71 -17.92 -14.74 -5.37
CA LEU A 71 -17.83 -15.23 -4.00
C LEU A 71 -17.61 -16.74 -3.98
N SER A 72 -16.58 -17.18 -3.28
CA SER A 72 -16.30 -18.59 -3.02
C SER A 72 -16.28 -18.84 -1.51
N PHE A 73 -16.79 -19.99 -1.11
CA PHE A 73 -16.88 -20.38 0.29
C PHE A 73 -16.03 -21.61 0.55
N SER A 74 -15.27 -21.55 1.64
CA SER A 74 -14.39 -22.64 2.06
C SER A 74 -14.48 -22.85 3.57
N ARG A 75 -13.81 -23.89 4.05
CA ARG A 75 -13.68 -24.12 5.50
C ARG A 75 -12.67 -23.14 6.08
N SER A 76 -12.96 -22.59 7.25
CA SER A 76 -12.01 -21.79 7.98
C SER A 76 -10.85 -22.65 8.48
N SER A 77 -9.61 -22.19 8.32
CA SER A 77 -8.45 -22.81 8.94
C SER A 77 -8.42 -22.43 10.42
N GLY A 78 -8.64 -23.39 11.32
CA GLY A 78 -8.63 -23.17 12.76
C GLY A 78 -8.52 -24.48 13.54
N PRO A 79 -8.16 -24.44 14.83
CA PRO A 79 -8.05 -25.63 15.67
C PRO A 79 -9.37 -26.40 15.66
N GLY A 80 -9.28 -27.69 15.31
CA GLY A 80 -10.40 -28.54 14.95
C GLY A 80 -11.52 -28.56 15.99
N GLY A 81 -12.75 -28.46 15.51
CA GLY A 81 -13.98 -28.59 16.29
C GLY A 81 -15.14 -28.95 15.36
N GLN A 82 -16.28 -29.37 15.93
CA GLN A 82 -17.43 -29.83 15.13
C GLN A 82 -17.86 -28.81 14.07
N ASN A 83 -17.88 -27.53 14.39
CA ASN A 83 -18.35 -26.50 13.46
C ASN A 83 -17.35 -26.20 12.34
N VAL A 84 -16.04 -26.22 12.62
CA VAL A 84 -14.97 -25.91 11.65
C VAL A 84 -14.91 -26.96 10.54
N ASN A 85 -15.15 -28.22 10.88
CA ASN A 85 -15.08 -29.33 9.92
C ASN A 85 -16.36 -29.49 9.10
N LYS A 86 -17.50 -28.97 9.58
CA LYS A 86 -18.82 -29.16 8.96
C LYS A 86 -19.27 -27.96 8.12
N VAL A 87 -18.94 -26.73 8.52
CA VAL A 87 -19.54 -25.52 7.91
C VAL A 87 -18.51 -24.71 7.14
N ASN A 88 -18.83 -24.36 5.89
CA ASN A 88 -18.01 -23.50 5.03
C ASN A 88 -18.21 -22.02 5.38
N THR A 89 -17.63 -21.60 6.50
CA THR A 89 -17.80 -20.23 7.02
C THR A 89 -16.84 -19.22 6.41
N LYS A 90 -15.69 -19.65 5.86
CA LYS A 90 -14.70 -18.74 5.26
C LYS A 90 -15.24 -18.21 3.95
N ALA A 91 -15.28 -16.89 3.82
CA ALA A 91 -15.64 -16.22 2.58
C ALA A 91 -14.37 -15.74 1.87
N THR A 92 -14.29 -16.05 0.58
CA THR A 92 -13.26 -15.58 -0.33
C THR A 92 -13.93 -14.79 -1.45
N LEU A 93 -13.61 -13.51 -1.54
CA LEU A 93 -14.07 -12.60 -2.57
C LEU A 93 -12.99 -12.45 -3.62
N ARG A 94 -13.38 -12.62 -4.88
CA ARG A 94 -12.55 -12.39 -6.06
C ARG A 94 -13.18 -11.28 -6.89
N CYS A 95 -12.37 -10.28 -7.22
CA CYS A 95 -12.80 -9.13 -8.02
C CYS A 95 -11.78 -8.88 -9.14
N SER A 96 -12.26 -8.70 -10.37
CA SER A 96 -11.41 -8.36 -11.51
C SER A 96 -10.96 -6.89 -11.42
N LEU A 97 -9.69 -6.60 -11.73
CA LEU A 97 -9.21 -5.22 -11.77
C LEU A 97 -9.79 -4.37 -12.91
N TYR A 98 -10.32 -5.03 -13.96
CA TYR A 98 -10.81 -4.36 -15.16
C TYR A 98 -12.31 -4.07 -15.13
N GLU A 99 -12.94 -4.25 -13.97
CA GLU A 99 -14.35 -3.96 -13.79
C GLU A 99 -14.65 -2.48 -14.06
N GLY A 100 -15.75 -2.18 -14.75
CA GLY A 100 -16.04 -0.83 -15.26
C GLY A 100 -16.28 0.25 -14.20
N TRP A 101 -16.49 -0.15 -12.95
CA TRP A 101 -16.61 0.76 -11.81
C TRP A 101 -15.26 1.06 -11.14
N ILE A 102 -14.19 0.31 -11.43
CA ILE A 102 -12.85 0.57 -10.88
C ILE A 102 -12.12 1.58 -11.78
N PRO A 103 -11.70 2.75 -11.25
CA PRO A 103 -11.00 3.74 -12.05
C PRO A 103 -9.62 3.25 -12.52
N VAL A 104 -9.26 3.60 -13.74
CA VAL A 104 -7.98 3.18 -14.36
C VAL A 104 -6.78 3.67 -13.56
N TRP A 105 -6.84 4.93 -13.09
CA TRP A 105 -5.78 5.57 -12.34
C TRP A 105 -5.52 4.96 -10.94
N SER A 106 -6.47 4.21 -10.37
CA SER A 106 -6.27 3.52 -9.08
C SER A 106 -5.69 2.10 -9.24
N ARG A 107 -5.70 1.55 -10.46
CA ARG A 107 -5.26 0.16 -10.74
C ARG A 107 -3.81 -0.08 -10.35
N ASP A 108 -2.92 0.87 -10.57
CA ASP A 108 -1.50 0.71 -10.19
C ASP A 108 -1.29 0.68 -8.68
N ALA A 109 -2.09 1.43 -7.92
CA ALA A 109 -2.09 1.35 -6.47
C ALA A 109 -2.66 0.01 -5.99
N LEU A 110 -3.73 -0.49 -6.63
CA LEU A 110 -4.31 -1.80 -6.33
C LEU A 110 -3.34 -2.95 -6.65
N LYS A 111 -2.58 -2.88 -7.74
CA LYS A 111 -1.56 -3.87 -8.10
C LYS A 111 -0.42 -3.96 -7.08
N ARG A 112 -0.14 -2.87 -6.36
CA ARG A 112 0.86 -2.84 -5.27
C ARG A 112 0.31 -3.39 -3.94
N SER A 113 -0.99 -3.63 -3.83
CA SER A 113 -1.61 -4.13 -2.60
C SER A 113 -1.29 -5.61 -2.37
N SER A 114 -1.27 -6.03 -1.10
CA SER A 114 -1.05 -7.43 -0.72
C SER A 114 -2.17 -8.37 -1.17
N SER A 115 -3.35 -7.83 -1.48
CA SER A 115 -4.52 -8.59 -1.91
C SER A 115 -4.53 -8.85 -3.42
N TYR A 116 -3.57 -8.29 -4.17
CA TYR A 116 -3.48 -8.50 -5.61
C TYR A 116 -2.83 -9.83 -5.97
N VAL A 117 -3.46 -10.56 -6.90
CA VAL A 117 -2.94 -11.80 -7.45
C VAL A 117 -2.53 -11.56 -8.90
N ALA A 118 -1.21 -11.56 -9.15
CA ALA A 118 -0.65 -11.26 -10.46
C ALA A 118 -1.01 -12.28 -11.55
N SER A 119 -1.16 -13.55 -11.21
CA SER A 119 -1.42 -14.62 -12.18
C SER A 119 -2.79 -14.52 -12.85
N SER A 120 -3.78 -13.98 -12.14
CA SER A 120 -5.15 -13.85 -12.65
C SER A 120 -5.63 -12.40 -12.76
N GLU A 121 -4.76 -11.44 -12.48
CA GLU A 121 -5.06 -10.00 -12.48
C GLU A 121 -6.31 -9.63 -11.65
N THR A 122 -6.50 -10.33 -10.53
CA THR A 122 -7.67 -10.20 -9.66
C THR A 122 -7.27 -9.81 -8.24
N LEU A 123 -8.14 -9.10 -7.55
CA LEU A 123 -8.07 -8.88 -6.11
C LEU A 123 -8.70 -10.08 -5.39
N LEU A 124 -7.95 -10.66 -4.46
CA LEU A 124 -8.39 -11.75 -3.61
C LEU A 124 -8.44 -11.26 -2.15
N ILE A 125 -9.65 -11.24 -1.59
CA ILE A 125 -9.90 -10.82 -0.20
C ILE A 125 -10.58 -11.96 0.52
N THR A 126 -10.10 -12.30 1.72
CA THR A 126 -10.67 -13.38 2.52
C THR A 126 -11.01 -12.92 3.91
N SER A 127 -12.09 -13.47 4.47
CA SER A 127 -12.47 -13.26 5.86
C SER A 127 -12.89 -14.56 6.56
N THR A 128 -12.44 -14.71 7.80
CA THR A 128 -12.74 -15.80 8.73
C THR A 128 -13.03 -15.28 10.14
N VAL A 129 -13.37 -14.00 10.28
CA VAL A 129 -13.48 -13.34 11.59
C VAL A 129 -14.70 -13.83 12.36
N HIS A 130 -15.82 -14.03 11.66
CA HIS A 130 -17.09 -14.38 12.26
C HIS A 130 -17.43 -15.86 12.05
N ARG A 131 -18.34 -16.38 12.88
CA ARG A 131 -18.89 -17.74 12.72
C ARG A 131 -19.94 -17.83 11.62
N SER A 132 -20.60 -16.71 11.28
CA SER A 132 -21.62 -16.67 10.22
C SER A 132 -20.98 -16.36 8.87
N GLN A 133 -21.36 -17.15 7.85
CA GLN A 133 -20.94 -16.93 6.46
C GLN A 133 -21.38 -15.54 5.96
N ALA A 134 -22.62 -15.11 6.26
CA ALA A 134 -23.14 -13.83 5.82
C ALA A 134 -22.34 -12.63 6.39
N GLN A 135 -21.91 -12.74 7.64
CA GLN A 135 -21.07 -11.71 8.27
C GLN A 135 -19.67 -11.66 7.65
N ASN A 136 -19.09 -12.82 7.32
CA ASN A 136 -17.79 -12.87 6.64
C ASN A 136 -17.87 -12.30 5.21
N VAL A 137 -19.00 -12.47 4.50
CA VAL A 137 -19.22 -11.81 3.20
C VAL A 137 -19.23 -10.29 3.35
N GLU A 138 -19.97 -9.77 4.32
CA GLU A 138 -20.06 -8.33 4.56
C GLU A 138 -18.70 -7.71 4.93
N ASP A 139 -17.91 -8.41 5.74
CA ASP A 139 -16.55 -8.00 6.09
C ASP A 139 -15.62 -8.02 4.86
N CYS A 140 -15.73 -9.01 3.97
CA CYS A 140 -15.00 -9.02 2.71
C CYS A 140 -15.37 -7.83 1.81
N LEU A 141 -16.66 -7.51 1.69
CA LEU A 141 -17.14 -6.36 0.90
C LEU A 141 -16.64 -5.04 1.50
N SER A 142 -16.70 -4.89 2.82
CA SER A 142 -16.20 -3.72 3.54
C SER A 142 -14.70 -3.53 3.32
N LYS A 143 -13.91 -4.62 3.38
CA LYS A 143 -12.47 -4.60 3.09
C LYS A 143 -12.18 -4.22 1.64
N LEU A 144 -12.95 -4.75 0.68
CA LEU A 144 -12.83 -4.39 -0.73
C LEU A 144 -13.11 -2.89 -0.95
N HIS A 145 -14.19 -2.40 -0.36
CA HIS A 145 -14.58 -0.99 -0.44
C HIS A 145 -13.50 -0.06 0.11
N ALA A 146 -12.98 -0.36 1.30
CA ALA A 146 -11.87 0.38 1.91
C ALA A 146 -10.57 0.31 1.08
N LEU A 147 -10.26 -0.85 0.50
CA LEU A 147 -9.10 -1.01 -0.38
C LEU A 147 -9.21 -0.14 -1.63
N VAL A 148 -10.35 -0.17 -2.31
CA VAL A 148 -10.58 0.65 -3.51
C VAL A 148 -10.56 2.14 -3.16
N LEU A 149 -11.19 2.54 -2.06
CA LEU A 149 -11.16 3.93 -1.58
C LEU A 149 -9.75 4.43 -1.26
N SER A 150 -8.96 3.63 -0.55
CA SER A 150 -7.59 4.00 -0.18
C SER A 150 -6.68 4.08 -1.41
N ALA A 151 -6.77 3.11 -2.33
CA ALA A 151 -6.05 3.13 -3.59
C ALA A 151 -6.44 4.34 -4.46
N SER A 152 -7.73 4.66 -4.49
CA SER A 152 -8.27 5.82 -5.20
C SER A 152 -7.90 7.15 -4.52
N SER A 153 -7.75 7.19 -3.21
CA SER A 153 -7.32 8.43 -2.56
C SER A 153 -5.81 8.66 -2.71
N ALA A 154 -5.03 7.58 -2.74
CA ALA A 154 -3.57 7.63 -2.79
C ALA A 154 -3.00 8.16 -4.12
N ALA A 155 -3.73 8.02 -5.22
CA ALA A 155 -3.27 8.48 -6.53
C ALA A 155 -3.64 9.95 -6.82
N LEU A 156 -4.51 10.57 -6.02
CA LEU A 156 -4.83 11.99 -6.17
C LEU A 156 -3.60 12.85 -5.87
N ILE A 157 -3.39 13.86 -6.71
CA ILE A 157 -2.43 14.93 -6.41
C ILE A 157 -3.04 15.74 -5.26
N THR A 158 -2.52 15.52 -4.06
CA THR A 158 -2.89 16.29 -2.87
C THR A 158 -1.76 17.25 -2.56
N GLU A 159 -2.12 18.48 -2.17
CA GLU A 159 -1.14 19.35 -1.54
C GLU A 159 -0.64 18.66 -0.26
N PRO A 160 0.69 18.65 -0.02
CA PRO A 160 1.23 18.05 1.19
C PRO A 160 0.60 18.68 2.42
N SER A 161 0.14 17.86 3.37
CA SER A 161 -0.35 18.33 4.67
C SER A 161 0.73 19.17 5.36
N GLU A 162 0.32 20.17 6.14
CA GLU A 162 1.25 21.00 6.94
C GLU A 162 2.16 20.15 7.84
N GLU A 163 1.66 19.03 8.37
CA GLU A 163 2.46 18.08 9.14
C GLU A 163 3.52 17.39 8.28
N GLN A 164 3.18 17.03 7.03
CA GLN A 164 4.14 16.45 6.09
C GLN A 164 5.21 17.46 5.72
N LYS A 165 4.84 18.73 5.47
CA LYS A 165 5.78 19.84 5.23
C LYS A 165 6.70 20.05 6.44
N ALA A 166 6.15 20.06 7.66
CA ALA A 166 6.93 20.18 8.90
C ALA A 166 7.89 19.00 9.10
N ARG A 167 7.45 17.77 8.81
CA ARG A 167 8.30 16.58 8.86
C ARG A 167 9.45 16.66 7.86
N VAL A 168 9.19 17.09 6.63
CA VAL A 168 10.25 17.29 5.61
C VAL A 168 11.27 18.32 6.10
N ARG A 169 10.82 19.49 6.60
CA ARG A 169 11.70 20.51 7.18
C ARG A 169 12.56 19.96 8.33
N ARG A 170 11.98 19.14 9.21
CA ARG A 170 12.72 18.50 10.32
C ARG A 170 13.80 17.53 9.82
N LEU A 171 13.47 16.71 8.81
CA LEU A 171 14.41 15.76 8.20
C LEU A 171 15.56 16.49 7.49
N GLU A 172 15.26 17.57 6.77
CA GLU A 172 16.28 18.42 6.13
C GLU A 172 17.22 19.07 7.14
N ALA A 173 16.69 19.58 8.27
CA ALA A 173 17.49 20.14 9.35
C ALA A 173 18.40 19.08 9.98
N ALA A 174 17.87 17.88 10.23
CA ALA A 174 18.65 16.76 10.77
C ALA A 174 19.77 16.31 9.80
N ASP A 175 19.49 16.23 8.50
CA ASP A 175 20.49 15.89 7.50
C ASP A 175 21.59 16.96 7.39
N LYS A 176 21.22 18.25 7.40
CA LYS A 176 22.18 19.37 7.43
C LYS A 176 23.09 19.29 8.67
N ALA A 177 22.52 19.02 9.84
CA ALA A 177 23.27 18.86 11.08
C ALA A 177 24.24 17.66 11.00
N ARG A 178 23.77 16.51 10.52
CA ARG A 178 24.58 15.31 10.31
C ARG A 178 25.74 15.58 9.34
N ARG A 179 25.48 16.25 8.22
CA ARG A 179 26.53 16.63 7.25
C ARG A 179 27.57 17.57 7.86
N ARG A 180 27.15 18.55 8.66
CA ARG A 180 28.07 19.44 9.38
C ARG A 180 28.98 18.65 10.34
N GLN A 181 28.41 17.79 11.18
CA GLN A 181 29.19 16.94 12.10
C GLN A 181 30.21 16.05 11.36
N MET A 182 29.83 15.46 10.22
CA MET A 182 30.77 14.68 9.40
C MET A 182 31.90 15.54 8.84
N LYS A 183 31.60 16.78 8.41
CA LYS A 183 32.62 17.72 7.92
C LYS A 183 33.58 18.12 9.04
N ASP A 184 33.06 18.42 10.23
CA ASP A 184 33.84 18.80 11.39
C ASP A 184 34.77 17.66 11.80
N ARG A 185 34.23 16.44 11.96
CA ARG A 185 35.01 15.23 12.23
C ARG A 185 36.11 15.01 11.19
N ARG A 186 35.80 15.17 9.91
CA ARG A 186 36.80 15.03 8.83
C ARG A 186 37.87 16.11 8.91
N SER A 187 37.51 17.33 9.30
CA SER A 187 38.46 18.43 9.49
C SER A 187 39.40 18.16 10.66
N ASP A 188 38.90 17.59 11.75
CA ASP A 188 39.71 17.25 12.93
C ASP A 188 40.69 16.13 12.62
N VAL A 189 40.26 15.10 11.88
CA VAL A 189 41.13 14.04 11.37
C VAL A 189 42.23 14.61 10.44
N LYS A 190 41.93 15.62 9.62
CA LYS A 190 42.96 16.29 8.80
C LYS A 190 43.94 17.08 9.65
N ARG A 191 43.45 17.84 10.64
CA ARG A 191 44.29 18.63 11.55
C ARG A 191 45.22 17.75 12.39
N SER A 192 44.73 16.62 12.89
CA SER A 192 45.54 15.68 13.67
C SER A 192 46.66 15.04 12.86
N ARG A 193 46.45 14.84 11.55
CA ARG A 193 47.51 14.35 10.62
C ARG A 193 48.59 15.38 10.31
N GLY A 194 48.27 16.68 10.35
CA GLY A 194 49.23 17.75 10.03
C GLY A 194 50.22 18.09 11.15
N LYS A 195 49.97 17.66 12.39
CA LYS A 195 50.75 18.05 13.58
C LYS A 195 51.92 17.09 13.91
N GLY A 196 52.38 16.33 12.91
CA GLY A 196 53.50 15.38 13.02
C GLY A 196 54.87 15.93 12.60
N GLY A 197 54.98 17.23 12.29
CA GLY A 197 56.27 17.91 12.09
C GLY A 197 56.87 18.32 13.44
N PHE A 198 57.45 17.38 14.17
CA PHE A 198 58.27 17.66 15.35
C PHE A 198 59.59 18.31 14.89
N ASP A 199 59.66 19.64 14.90
CA ASP A 199 60.89 20.37 14.62
C ASP A 199 61.85 20.17 15.81
N ARG A 200 62.89 19.34 15.63
CA ARG A 200 63.90 18.98 16.65
C ARG A 200 64.93 20.11 16.90
N ARG A 201 64.51 21.37 16.86
CA ARG A 201 65.41 22.52 17.06
C ARG A 201 64.78 23.50 18.04
N GLY A 202 64.97 23.22 19.33
CA GLY A 202 64.48 24.11 20.39
C GLY A 202 64.52 23.53 21.80
N LEU A 203 65.57 22.75 22.14
CA LEU A 203 65.85 22.34 23.52
C LEU A 203 67.30 22.70 23.85
N ALA A 204 67.59 24.00 23.87
CA ALA A 204 68.78 24.53 24.50
C ALA A 204 68.45 25.91 25.07
N GLY A 205 68.50 26.04 26.40
CA GLY A 205 68.51 27.33 27.08
C GLY A 205 67.25 27.66 27.88
N ALA A 206 67.16 27.14 29.10
CA ALA A 206 66.64 27.88 30.25
C ALA A 206 66.90 27.08 31.54
N ALA A 207 68.17 26.95 31.92
CA ALA A 207 68.54 26.66 33.30
C ALA A 207 68.83 28.02 33.96
N ASN A 208 67.90 28.55 34.76
CA ASN A 208 68.29 29.33 35.92
C ASN A 208 67.18 29.32 36.99
N GLY A 209 67.59 29.02 38.22
CA GLY A 209 66.71 28.55 39.27
C GLY A 209 65.85 29.59 39.96
N LYS A 210 64.93 29.10 40.80
CA LYS A 210 64.78 29.45 42.21
C LYS A 210 63.73 28.55 42.86
N ASN A 211 63.93 28.35 44.15
CA ASN A 211 63.32 27.35 45.01
C ASN A 211 61.80 27.51 45.17
N GLY A 212 61.11 26.36 45.16
CA GLY A 212 60.00 25.99 46.05
C GLY A 212 58.88 26.99 46.33
N VAL A 213 57.67 26.69 45.83
CA VAL A 213 56.56 26.16 46.65
C VAL A 213 55.70 25.29 45.72
N ILE A 214 55.58 23.99 46.02
CA ILE A 214 54.66 23.09 45.30
C ILE A 214 53.25 23.34 45.85
N SER A 215 52.53 24.30 45.27
CA SER A 215 51.10 24.40 45.45
C SER A 215 50.45 23.26 44.67
N ARG A 216 50.02 22.21 45.40
CA ARG A 216 49.14 21.15 44.91
C ARG A 216 47.87 21.78 44.32
N ALA A 217 47.88 22.02 43.02
CA ALA A 217 46.67 22.32 42.27
C ALA A 217 45.85 21.03 42.20
N PHE A 218 44.72 21.09 42.90
CA PHE A 218 43.65 20.13 42.97
C PHE A 218 43.23 19.67 41.55
N CYS A 219 43.53 18.42 41.19
CA CYS A 219 42.88 17.77 40.06
C CYS A 219 41.38 17.61 40.39
N PRO A 220 40.44 18.19 39.62
CA PRO A 220 39.06 17.76 39.74
C PRO A 220 38.97 16.32 39.24
N ALA A 221 38.78 15.39 40.18
CA ALA A 221 38.42 14.02 39.89
C ALA A 221 37.12 14.01 39.07
N PHE A 222 37.20 13.67 37.80
CA PHE A 222 36.03 13.29 37.02
C PHE A 222 35.46 11.98 37.60
N PRO A 223 34.20 11.95 38.07
CA PRO A 223 33.60 10.71 38.51
C PRO A 223 33.27 9.87 37.27
N ILE A 224 34.02 8.78 37.08
CA ILE A 224 33.68 7.72 36.15
C ILE A 224 32.48 6.98 36.74
N HIS A 225 31.27 7.49 36.49
CA HIS A 225 30.05 6.71 36.69
C HIS A 225 29.98 5.65 35.58
N ALA A 226 30.50 4.46 35.89
CA ALA A 226 30.14 3.26 35.16
C ALA A 226 28.63 3.02 35.28
N PRO A 227 27.89 2.78 34.19
CA PRO A 227 26.51 2.34 34.31
C PRO A 227 26.46 0.97 34.98
N ARG A 228 25.75 0.91 36.12
CA ARG A 228 25.32 -0.33 36.80
C ARG A 228 24.78 -1.32 35.78
N LYS A 229 25.28 -2.55 35.85
CA LYS A 229 24.69 -3.73 35.22
C LYS A 229 23.21 -3.81 35.59
N GLN A 230 22.32 -3.53 34.63
CA GLN A 230 20.95 -4.03 34.72
C GLN A 230 21.00 -5.54 34.63
N THR A 231 20.31 -6.16 35.57
CA THR A 231 20.10 -7.59 35.70
C THR A 231 19.61 -8.18 34.38
N CYS A 232 20.29 -9.23 33.95
CA CYS A 232 19.90 -10.05 32.82
C CYS A 232 18.55 -10.71 33.15
N ASN A 233 17.47 -10.25 32.52
CA ASN A 233 16.19 -10.96 32.59
C ASN A 233 16.29 -12.23 31.75
N ARG A 234 16.23 -13.35 32.45
CA ARG A 234 16.18 -14.72 31.98
C ARG A 234 14.89 -14.93 31.19
N TYR A 235 14.95 -14.87 29.86
CA TYR A 235 13.96 -15.50 28.99
C TYR A 235 14.61 -16.61 28.17
N SER A 236 14.58 -17.81 28.75
CA SER A 236 14.16 -19.06 28.11
C SER A 236 14.26 -19.11 26.57
N THR A 237 15.42 -19.54 26.05
CA THR A 237 15.48 -20.21 24.75
C THR A 237 15.09 -21.67 24.94
N ARG A 238 13.82 -22.01 24.67
CA ARG A 238 13.44 -23.40 24.42
C ARG A 238 14.08 -23.82 23.09
N ARG A 239 15.12 -24.65 23.20
CA ARG A 239 15.51 -25.61 22.15
C ARG A 239 14.31 -26.52 21.89
N ILE A 240 13.75 -26.44 20.70
CA ILE A 240 13.13 -27.60 20.06
C ILE A 240 13.95 -27.80 18.79
N VAL A 241 14.89 -28.75 18.87
CA VAL A 241 15.52 -29.34 17.69
C VAL A 241 14.53 -30.39 17.22
N SER A 242 13.87 -30.16 16.09
CA SER A 242 13.11 -31.18 15.38
C SER A 242 13.78 -31.44 14.05
N ALA A 243 13.96 -32.73 13.79
CA ALA A 243 14.70 -33.31 12.69
C ALA A 243 14.07 -32.99 11.33
N ALA A 244 14.93 -32.83 10.33
CA ALA A 244 14.62 -33.16 8.95
C ALA A 244 15.94 -33.38 8.19
N GLY A 245 16.35 -34.64 8.06
CA GLY A 245 16.95 -35.08 6.81
C GLY A 245 15.86 -35.11 5.74
N VAL A 246 16.21 -34.90 4.48
CA VAL A 246 16.39 -35.93 3.42
C VAL A 246 16.54 -35.18 2.08
N ALA A 247 17.51 -35.62 1.27
CA ALA A 247 17.61 -35.45 -0.20
C ALA A 247 17.76 -34.02 -0.75
N GLY A 248 18.57 -33.76 -1.76
CA GLY A 248 19.25 -34.62 -2.70
C GLY A 248 19.55 -33.81 -3.96
N SER A 249 20.63 -34.19 -4.62
CA SER A 249 20.95 -33.92 -6.02
C SER A 249 21.25 -32.48 -6.45
N LEU A 250 22.55 -32.27 -6.66
CA LEU A 250 23.06 -31.54 -7.81
C LEU A 250 22.32 -31.96 -9.08
N MET A 251 21.81 -31.00 -9.84
CA MET A 251 21.82 -31.13 -11.30
C MET A 251 21.97 -29.76 -11.95
N VAL A 252 23.14 -29.59 -12.55
CA VAL A 252 23.52 -28.53 -13.46
C VAL A 252 22.55 -28.52 -14.63
N ILE A 253 21.85 -27.40 -14.87
CA ILE A 253 21.13 -27.17 -16.12
C ILE A 253 21.87 -26.07 -16.88
N VAL A 254 22.72 -26.50 -17.82
CA VAL A 254 23.20 -25.72 -18.95
C VAL A 254 22.06 -25.68 -19.98
N PHE A 255 21.42 -24.53 -20.18
CA PHE A 255 20.56 -24.33 -21.34
C PHE A 255 21.38 -23.72 -22.48
N ALA A 256 21.71 -24.59 -23.43
CA ALA A 256 22.36 -24.27 -24.68
C ALA A 256 21.47 -23.35 -25.53
N SER A 257 22.07 -22.25 -25.97
CA SER A 257 21.53 -21.35 -26.99
C SER A 257 21.90 -21.89 -28.37
N THR A 258 20.98 -22.54 -29.08
CA THR A 258 21.07 -22.68 -30.55
C THR A 258 19.73 -23.14 -31.12
N LEU A 259 18.99 -22.23 -31.74
CA LEU A 259 17.93 -22.60 -32.68
C LEU A 259 18.09 -21.76 -33.95
N HIS A 260 18.21 -22.51 -35.05
CA HIS A 260 18.50 -22.11 -36.41
C HIS A 260 17.44 -21.16 -36.97
N ALA A 261 17.87 -20.02 -37.51
CA ALA A 261 17.12 -19.25 -38.48
C ALA A 261 17.85 -19.34 -39.83
N SER A 262 17.34 -20.18 -40.74
CA SER A 262 17.72 -20.19 -42.15
C SER A 262 16.63 -20.92 -42.91
N LEU A 263 15.86 -20.19 -43.71
CA LEU A 263 15.24 -20.63 -44.97
C LEU A 263 14.59 -19.41 -45.64
N LEU A 264 15.30 -18.95 -46.69
CA LEU A 264 14.81 -18.49 -48.00
C LEU A 264 13.84 -17.31 -48.10
N GLY A 265 14.27 -16.29 -48.84
CA GLY A 265 13.41 -15.23 -49.37
C GLY A 265 14.13 -14.09 -50.06
N LEU A 266 15.00 -14.39 -51.03
CA LEU A 266 15.53 -13.40 -51.98
C LEU A 266 14.37 -12.75 -52.75
N VAL A 267 14.15 -11.45 -52.59
CA VAL A 267 13.57 -10.59 -53.65
C VAL A 267 14.37 -9.29 -53.68
N TRP A 268 15.33 -9.26 -54.61
CA TRP A 268 15.98 -8.06 -55.09
C TRP A 268 14.98 -7.29 -55.97
N PHE A 269 14.44 -6.17 -55.50
CA PHE A 269 13.71 -5.23 -56.35
C PHE A 269 14.62 -4.03 -56.70
N ARG A 270 15.11 -4.10 -57.94
CA ARG A 270 15.96 -3.14 -58.64
C ARG A 270 15.18 -1.84 -58.90
N ARG A 271 15.68 -0.69 -58.41
CA ARG A 271 15.20 0.64 -58.83
C ARG A 271 15.76 0.97 -60.23
N PRO A 272 14.94 1.51 -61.16
CA PRO A 272 15.40 1.91 -62.47
C PRO A 272 16.08 3.29 -62.48
N ASP A 273 16.96 3.42 -63.47
CA ASP A 273 17.86 4.52 -63.80
C ASP A 273 17.19 5.89 -63.98
N LYS A 274 17.90 6.94 -63.57
CA LYS A 274 17.69 8.31 -64.04
C LYS A 274 18.48 8.52 -65.34
N ALA A 275 17.79 8.96 -66.38
CA ALA A 275 18.34 9.49 -67.62
C ALA A 275 18.47 11.04 -67.55
N PRO A 276 19.20 11.68 -68.50
CA PRO A 276 20.11 12.79 -68.20
C PRO A 276 19.63 14.19 -68.61
N SER A 277 20.35 15.19 -68.10
CA SER A 277 20.62 16.49 -68.72
C SER A 277 22.00 16.97 -68.29
#